data_AF-A0A8T2S9C1-F1
#
_entry.id   AF-A0A8T2S9C1-F1
#
_cell.length_a   1.000
_cell.length_b   1.000
_cell.length_c   1.000
_cell.angle_alpha   90.00
_cell.angle_beta   90.00
_cell.angle_gamma   90.00
#
_symmetry.space_group_name_H-M   'P 1'
#
loop_
_entity.id
_entity.type
_entity.pdbx_description
1 polymer ?
#
loop_
_entity_poly.entity_id
_entity_poly.type
_entity_poly.pdbx_seq_one_letter_code
_entity_poly.pdbx_strand_id
1 'polypeptide(L)'
;MVLLVGILLCGSIQGRVDAVMTLYNLSTYPDNLTPILNAGAISPLILLLKDCKKASKVAERTMALLQSLMVFEEGRSAVANEERGVLTLVEVLEEGSLQSREHAVTALLTMCQSSRCKYRQAILQEGVIPGLLELTVQGTASARQKAHSLLHLLRDPPRSPSSSSASVMSERIVSEITSHVETPDAVSVNVKKIVTDVALHNMEQNTSGVV
;
A
#
# COMPACT_ATOMS: atom_id res chain seq x y z
N MET A 1 26.51 -23.19 -3.34
CA MET A 1 25.55 -22.19 -2.80
C MET A 1 25.43 -22.28 -1.28
N VAL A 2 25.00 -23.41 -0.70
CA VAL A 2 24.80 -23.55 0.77
C VAL A 2 26.01 -23.13 1.61
N LEU A 3 27.24 -23.52 1.21
CA LEU A 3 28.45 -23.12 1.93
C LEU A 3 28.69 -21.60 1.93
N LEU A 4 28.46 -20.92 0.80
CA LEU A 4 28.59 -19.47 0.72
C LEU A 4 27.55 -18.77 1.60
N VAL A 5 26.31 -19.28 1.63
CA VAL A 5 25.26 -18.76 2.52
C VAL A 5 25.62 -19.00 3.99
N GLY A 6 26.22 -20.14 4.34
CA GLY A 6 26.70 -20.40 5.69
C GLY A 6 27.82 -19.45 6.13
N ILE A 7 28.73 -19.07 5.21
CA ILE A 7 29.78 -18.08 5.49
C ILE A 7 29.18 -16.69 5.79
N LEU A 8 28.03 -16.32 5.21
CA LEU A 8 27.36 -15.06 5.54
C LEU A 8 26.96 -14.95 7.01
N LEU A 9 26.66 -16.08 7.66
CA LEU A 9 26.23 -16.14 9.06
C LEU A 9 27.40 -16.23 10.05
N CYS A 10 28.35 -17.12 9.78
CA CYS A 10 29.40 -17.48 10.75
C CYS A 10 30.83 -17.15 10.30
N GLY A 11 30.99 -16.52 9.13
CA GLY A 11 32.30 -16.17 8.58
C GLY A 11 32.94 -14.97 9.28
N SER A 12 34.26 -14.83 9.09
CA SER A 12 34.96 -13.59 9.43
C SER A 12 34.37 -12.42 8.64
N ILE A 13 34.65 -11.18 9.05
CA ILE A 13 34.22 -9.98 8.30
C ILE A 13 34.62 -10.10 6.83
N GLN A 14 35.88 -10.48 6.55
CA GLN A 14 36.36 -10.67 5.18
C GLN A 14 35.64 -11.84 4.48
N GLY A 15 35.43 -12.97 5.18
CA GLY A 15 34.71 -14.11 4.62
C GLY A 15 33.29 -13.76 4.20
N ARG A 16 32.56 -12.96 5.00
CA ARG A 16 31.21 -12.47 4.66
C ARG A 16 31.23 -11.58 3.41
N VAL A 17 32.24 -10.70 3.30
CA VAL A 17 32.43 -9.84 2.12
C VAL A 17 32.68 -10.68 0.88
N ASP A 18 33.64 -11.61 0.94
CA ASP A 18 34.00 -12.46 -0.20
C ASP A 18 32.83 -13.37 -0.62
N ALA A 19 32.06 -13.88 0.35
CA ALA A 19 30.87 -14.67 0.10
C ALA A 19 29.79 -13.87 -0.65
N VAL A 20 29.50 -12.62 -0.22
CA VAL A 20 28.55 -11.77 -0.97
C VAL A 20 29.05 -11.43 -2.35
N MET A 21 30.33 -11.07 -2.50
CA MET A 21 30.89 -10.75 -3.82
C MET A 21 30.76 -11.94 -4.77
N THR A 22 31.03 -13.15 -4.26
CA THR A 22 30.90 -14.39 -5.02
C THR A 22 29.44 -14.68 -5.38
N LEU A 23 28.52 -14.59 -4.42
CA LEU A 23 27.09 -14.80 -4.67
C LEU A 23 26.51 -13.79 -5.65
N TYR A 24 26.91 -12.52 -5.53
CA TYR A 24 26.53 -11.47 -6.47
C TYR A 24 27.02 -11.79 -7.89
N ASN A 25 28.30 -12.15 -8.05
CA ASN A 25 28.85 -12.51 -9.35
C ASN A 25 28.10 -13.70 -9.96
N LEU A 26 27.79 -14.73 -9.15
CA LEU A 26 27.00 -15.88 -9.60
C LEU A 26 25.59 -15.47 -10.01
N SER A 27 24.94 -14.55 -9.29
CA SER A 27 23.59 -14.07 -9.58
C SER A 27 23.44 -13.29 -10.89
N THR A 28 24.55 -12.88 -11.51
CA THR A 28 24.51 -12.25 -12.85
C THR A 28 24.09 -13.23 -13.94
N TYR A 29 24.15 -14.53 -13.66
CA TYR A 29 23.62 -15.61 -14.51
C TYR A 29 22.26 -16.07 -13.96
N PRO A 30 21.15 -15.92 -14.71
CA PRO A 30 19.80 -16.21 -14.22
C PRO A 30 19.61 -17.62 -13.63
N ASP A 31 20.28 -18.62 -14.21
CA ASP A 31 20.21 -20.02 -13.77
C ASP A 31 20.72 -20.23 -12.33
N ASN A 32 21.53 -19.30 -11.81
CA ASN A 32 22.05 -19.36 -10.45
C ASN A 32 21.10 -18.75 -9.41
N LEU A 33 20.09 -17.97 -9.81
CA LEU A 33 19.21 -17.30 -8.85
C LEU A 33 18.38 -18.30 -8.05
N THR A 34 17.79 -19.31 -8.71
CA THR A 34 16.99 -20.36 -8.04
C THR A 34 17.85 -21.17 -7.04
N PRO A 35 19.06 -21.67 -7.41
CA PRO A 35 19.97 -22.28 -6.44
C PRO A 35 20.37 -21.39 -5.26
N ILE A 36 20.58 -20.09 -5.47
CA ILE A 36 20.90 -19.14 -4.40
C ILE A 36 19.71 -18.97 -3.45
N LEU A 37 18.50 -18.81 -4.01
CA LEU A 37 17.28 -18.65 -3.25
C LEU A 37 16.97 -19.91 -2.42
N ASN A 38 17.05 -21.09 -3.04
CA ASN A 38 16.85 -22.38 -2.38
C ASN A 38 17.88 -22.68 -1.29
N ALA A 39 19.06 -22.06 -1.35
CA ALA A 39 20.07 -22.15 -0.30
C ALA A 39 19.75 -21.27 0.91
N GLY A 40 18.63 -20.54 0.91
CA GLY A 40 18.18 -19.72 2.06
C GLY A 40 18.92 -18.39 2.20
N ALA A 41 19.35 -17.79 1.09
CA ALA A 41 20.21 -16.60 1.13
C ALA A 41 19.54 -15.33 1.70
N ILE A 42 18.20 -15.22 1.67
CA ILE A 42 17.48 -13.97 1.99
C ILE A 42 17.77 -13.45 3.40
N SER A 43 17.56 -14.27 4.45
CA SER A 43 17.77 -13.86 5.84
C SER A 43 19.23 -13.46 6.13
N PRO A 44 20.25 -14.25 5.73
CA PRO A 44 21.65 -13.84 5.88
C PRO A 44 22.02 -12.54 5.16
N LEU A 45 21.43 -12.26 3.99
CA LEU A 45 21.67 -11.00 3.26
C LEU A 45 21.04 -9.81 3.99
N ILE A 46 19.84 -9.96 4.56
CA ILE A 46 19.18 -8.91 5.36
C ILE A 46 20.00 -8.62 6.63
N LEU A 47 20.46 -9.67 7.32
CA LEU A 47 21.32 -9.52 8.49
C LEU A 47 22.61 -8.76 8.15
N LEU A 48 23.24 -9.09 7.01
CA LEU A 48 24.44 -8.39 6.58
C LEU A 48 24.18 -6.91 6.24
N LEU A 49 23.04 -6.59 5.62
CA LEU A 49 22.63 -5.20 5.37
C LEU A 49 22.36 -4.42 6.67
N LYS A 50 21.93 -5.10 7.73
CA LYS A 50 21.76 -4.50 9.06
C LYS A 50 23.11 -4.19 9.71
N ASP A 51 24.10 -5.08 9.56
CA ASP A 51 25.41 -4.95 10.20
C ASP A 51 26.36 -3.99 9.48
N CYS A 52 26.24 -3.83 8.16
CA CYS A 52 27.16 -3.04 7.37
C CYS A 52 26.74 -1.57 7.21
N LYS A 53 27.71 -0.70 6.95
CA LYS A 53 27.43 0.70 6.58
C LYS A 53 26.64 0.74 5.27
N LYS A 54 25.48 1.38 5.27
CA LYS A 54 24.54 1.41 4.12
C LYS A 54 25.14 1.99 2.84
N ALA A 55 26.06 2.95 2.95
CA ALA A 55 26.79 3.53 1.82
C ALA A 55 28.00 2.72 1.35
N SER A 56 28.29 1.55 1.94
CA SER A 56 29.45 0.73 1.59
C SER A 56 29.25 -0.07 0.29
N LYS A 57 30.36 -0.47 -0.33
CA LYS A 57 30.31 -1.37 -1.51
C LYS A 57 29.69 -2.73 -1.19
N VAL A 58 29.83 -3.19 0.05
CA VAL A 58 29.21 -4.44 0.53
C VAL A 58 27.69 -4.30 0.54
N ALA A 59 27.18 -3.20 1.10
CA ALA A 59 25.75 -2.91 1.09
C ALA A 59 25.18 -2.84 -0.33
N GLU A 60 25.89 -2.16 -1.24
CA GLU A 60 25.48 -2.07 -2.65
C GLU A 60 25.35 -3.45 -3.31
N ARG A 61 26.35 -4.31 -3.16
CA ARG A 61 26.34 -5.66 -3.76
C ARG A 61 25.33 -6.58 -3.10
N THR A 62 25.16 -6.46 -1.79
CA THR A 62 24.17 -7.23 -1.02
C THR A 62 22.76 -6.85 -1.44
N MET A 63 22.47 -5.54 -1.56
CA MET A 63 21.18 -5.03 -1.99
C MET A 63 20.89 -5.39 -3.46
N ALA A 64 21.90 -5.32 -4.34
CA ALA A 64 21.76 -5.73 -5.74
C ALA A 64 21.43 -7.23 -5.86
N LEU A 65 22.14 -8.08 -5.11
CA LEU A 65 21.84 -9.52 -5.06
C LEU A 65 20.44 -9.78 -4.51
N LEU A 66 20.05 -9.12 -3.41
CA LEU A 66 18.71 -9.25 -2.83
C LEU A 66 17.62 -8.86 -3.84
N GLN A 67 17.80 -7.74 -4.55
CA GLN A 67 16.91 -7.32 -5.63
C GLN A 67 16.80 -8.37 -6.74
N SER A 68 17.92 -8.98 -7.16
CA SER A 68 17.92 -10.03 -8.18
C SER A 68 17.14 -11.29 -7.75
N LEU A 69 17.12 -11.62 -6.46
CA LEU A 69 16.34 -12.74 -5.93
C LEU A 69 14.84 -12.41 -5.82
N MET A 70 14.48 -11.13 -5.74
CA MET A 70 13.09 -10.67 -5.64
C MET A 70 12.31 -10.71 -6.96
N VAL A 71 12.90 -11.22 -8.05
CA VAL A 71 12.15 -11.59 -9.26
C VAL A 71 11.19 -12.76 -8.98
N PHE A 72 11.53 -13.62 -8.01
CA PHE A 72 10.70 -14.72 -7.53
C PHE A 72 9.77 -14.27 -6.42
N GLU A 73 8.59 -14.88 -6.33
CA GLU A 73 7.64 -14.56 -5.26
C GLU A 73 8.14 -15.05 -3.90
N GLU A 74 8.81 -16.19 -3.90
CA GLU A 74 9.45 -16.77 -2.73
C GLU A 74 10.47 -15.78 -2.13
N GLY A 75 11.23 -15.08 -2.98
CA GLY A 75 12.18 -14.04 -2.55
C GLY A 75 11.49 -12.83 -1.94
N ARG A 76 10.43 -12.30 -2.57
CA ARG A 76 9.66 -11.15 -2.04
C ARG A 76 8.95 -11.49 -0.73
N SER A 77 8.31 -12.65 -0.67
CA SER A 77 7.68 -13.15 0.54
C SER A 77 8.68 -13.33 1.67
N ALA A 78 9.84 -13.91 1.38
CA ALA A 78 10.89 -14.10 2.38
C ALA A 78 11.36 -12.76 2.96
N VAL A 79 11.58 -11.74 2.12
CA VAL A 79 11.94 -10.39 2.61
C VAL A 79 10.82 -9.77 3.45
N ALA A 80 9.56 -9.91 3.04
CA ALA A 80 8.43 -9.35 3.77
C ALA A 80 8.17 -10.04 5.12
N ASN A 81 8.48 -11.33 5.21
CA ASN A 81 8.29 -12.13 6.43
C ASN A 81 9.51 -12.11 7.36
N GLU A 82 10.69 -11.72 6.86
CA GLU A 82 11.89 -11.57 7.68
C GLU A 82 11.73 -10.41 8.67
N GLU A 83 12.15 -10.61 9.91
CA GLU A 83 12.18 -9.56 10.92
C GLU A 83 13.01 -8.36 10.43
N ARG A 84 12.39 -7.17 10.43
CA ARG A 84 12.99 -5.93 9.90
C ARG A 84 13.43 -6.02 8.43
N GLY A 85 12.94 -6.98 7.64
CA GLY A 85 13.32 -7.13 6.23
C GLY A 85 12.96 -5.91 5.40
N VAL A 86 11.70 -5.49 5.45
CA VAL A 86 11.22 -4.27 4.77
C VAL A 86 11.90 -3.02 5.33
N LEU A 87 12.04 -2.91 6.65
CA LEU A 87 12.74 -1.79 7.30
C LEU A 87 14.18 -1.65 6.80
N THR A 88 14.90 -2.75 6.66
CA THR A 88 16.28 -2.76 6.16
C THR A 88 16.35 -2.21 4.73
N LEU A 89 15.35 -2.49 3.88
CA LEU A 89 15.26 -1.89 2.55
C LEU A 89 15.03 -0.38 2.63
N VAL A 90 14.18 0.09 3.54
CA VAL A 90 13.92 1.51 3.76
C VAL A 90 15.18 2.24 4.25
N GLU A 91 15.89 1.68 5.23
CA GLU A 91 17.16 2.22 5.72
C GLU A 91 18.21 2.34 4.59
N VAL A 92 18.32 1.33 3.72
CA VAL A 92 19.23 1.39 2.55
C VAL A 92 18.77 2.45 1.54
N LEU A 93 17.47 2.64 1.36
CA LEU A 93 16.91 3.67 0.50
C LEU A 93 17.22 5.09 0.99
N GLU A 94 17.32 5.28 2.29
CA GLU A 94 17.60 6.58 2.92
C GLU A 94 19.11 6.86 3.01
N GLU A 95 19.90 5.90 3.48
CA GLU A 95 21.31 6.12 3.83
C GLU A 95 22.32 5.51 2.83
N GLY A 96 21.82 4.83 1.80
CA GLY A 96 22.64 4.10 0.84
C GLY A 96 23.44 4.97 -0.13
N SER A 97 24.38 4.36 -0.85
CA SER A 97 24.99 4.97 -2.03
C SER A 97 23.93 5.16 -3.13
N LEU A 98 24.18 6.02 -4.14
CA LEU A 98 23.24 6.21 -5.26
C LEU A 98 22.78 4.89 -5.89
N GLN A 99 23.70 3.93 -6.05
CA GLN A 99 23.41 2.59 -6.57
C GLN A 99 22.59 1.77 -5.58
N SER A 100 22.94 1.77 -4.30
CA SER A 100 22.21 1.02 -3.26
C SER A 100 20.77 1.53 -3.11
N ARG A 101 20.58 2.85 -3.13
CA ARG A 101 19.26 3.50 -3.09
C ARG A 101 18.42 3.11 -4.31
N GLU A 102 19.04 3.05 -5.49
CA GLU A 102 18.36 2.60 -6.71
C GLU A 102 17.95 1.13 -6.63
N HIS A 103 18.81 0.25 -6.11
CA HIS A 103 18.46 -1.16 -5.90
C HIS A 103 17.34 -1.31 -4.86
N ALA A 104 17.39 -0.56 -3.75
CA ALA A 104 16.37 -0.59 -2.71
C ALA A 104 14.99 -0.12 -3.21
N VAL A 105 14.92 1.01 -3.93
CA VAL A 105 13.64 1.46 -4.50
C VAL A 105 13.12 0.50 -5.55
N THR A 106 14.01 -0.14 -6.32
CA THR A 106 13.61 -1.17 -7.29
C THR A 106 12.99 -2.38 -6.59
N ALA A 107 13.61 -2.87 -5.51
CA ALA A 107 13.10 -3.97 -4.71
C ALA A 107 11.69 -3.67 -4.15
N LEU A 108 11.52 -2.51 -3.50
CA LEU A 108 10.23 -2.08 -2.94
C LEU A 108 9.16 -1.89 -4.04
N LEU A 109 9.54 -1.33 -5.18
CA LEU A 109 8.66 -1.19 -6.34
C LEU A 109 8.21 -2.54 -6.88
N THR A 110 9.14 -3.50 -7.04
CA THR A 110 8.82 -4.86 -7.51
C THR A 110 7.86 -5.57 -6.56
N MET A 111 7.98 -5.38 -5.24
CA MET A 111 7.00 -5.89 -4.28
C MET A 111 5.60 -5.30 -4.56
N CYS A 112 5.47 -3.98 -4.60
CA CYS A 112 4.17 -3.33 -4.83
C CYS A 112 3.57 -3.64 -6.22
N GLN A 113 4.40 -3.76 -7.26
CA GLN A 113 3.94 -4.14 -8.60
C GLN A 113 3.45 -5.59 -8.66
N SER A 114 4.10 -6.50 -7.93
CA SER A 114 3.69 -7.90 -7.89
C SER A 114 2.39 -8.10 -7.12
N SER A 115 2.26 -7.49 -5.93
CA SER A 115 1.02 -7.53 -5.16
C SER A 115 0.92 -6.33 -4.23
N ARG A 116 0.25 -5.28 -4.72
CA ARG A 116 0.02 -4.06 -3.95
C ARG A 116 -0.69 -4.34 -2.62
N CYS A 117 -1.75 -5.15 -2.62
CA CYS A 117 -2.53 -5.45 -1.41
C CYS A 117 -1.70 -6.17 -0.34
N LYS A 118 -0.73 -7.00 -0.75
CA LYS A 118 0.12 -7.78 0.16
C LYS A 118 1.21 -6.92 0.80
N TYR A 119 1.92 -6.12 0.01
CA TYR A 119 3.16 -5.50 0.47
C TYR A 119 3.02 -4.02 0.87
N ARG A 120 1.99 -3.33 0.38
CA ARG A 120 1.83 -1.87 0.60
C ARG A 120 1.83 -1.49 2.08
N GLN A 121 1.06 -2.20 2.90
CA GLN A 121 0.89 -1.81 4.30
C GLN A 121 2.20 -1.93 5.08
N ALA A 122 2.94 -3.03 4.89
CA ALA A 122 4.24 -3.22 5.51
C ALA A 122 5.23 -2.12 5.10
N ILE A 123 5.30 -1.78 3.81
CA ILE A 123 6.17 -0.72 3.29
C ILE A 123 5.83 0.65 3.88
N LEU A 124 4.54 0.97 4.05
CA LEU A 124 4.10 2.23 4.67
C LEU A 124 4.39 2.30 6.17
N GLN A 125 4.25 1.18 6.88
CA GLN A 125 4.49 1.11 8.32
C GLN A 125 5.96 1.38 8.69
N GLU A 126 6.89 1.01 7.81
CA GLU A 126 8.32 1.29 7.99
C GLU A 126 8.71 2.73 7.63
N GLY A 127 7.75 3.61 7.30
CA GLY A 127 8.01 5.04 7.15
C GLY A 127 8.71 5.44 5.84
N VAL A 128 8.55 4.67 4.75
CA VAL A 128 9.29 4.87 3.49
C VAL A 128 9.09 6.23 2.78
N ILE A 129 8.03 6.99 3.12
CA ILE A 129 7.57 8.15 2.33
C ILE A 129 8.60 9.30 2.28
N PRO A 130 9.20 9.76 3.40
CA PRO A 130 10.19 10.83 3.36
C PRO A 130 11.40 10.46 2.50
N GLY A 131 11.94 9.24 2.67
CA GLY A 131 13.04 8.73 1.86
C GLY A 131 12.73 8.70 0.36
N LEU A 132 11.50 8.31 -0.02
CA LEU A 132 11.07 8.34 -1.43
C LEU A 132 10.95 9.76 -1.97
N LEU A 133 10.40 10.69 -1.20
CA LEU A 133 10.29 12.09 -1.61
C LEU A 133 11.68 12.71 -1.82
N GLU A 134 12.61 12.47 -0.91
CA GLU A 134 14.01 12.89 -1.08
C GLU A 134 14.62 12.26 -2.35
N LEU A 135 14.39 10.95 -2.56
CA LEU A 135 14.93 10.23 -3.71
C LEU A 135 14.38 10.77 -5.05
N THR A 136 13.16 11.32 -5.08
CA THR A 136 12.63 11.99 -6.29
C THR A 136 13.41 13.24 -6.70
N VAL A 137 14.17 13.83 -5.77
CA VAL A 137 14.97 15.04 -6.01
C VAL A 137 16.45 14.68 -6.18
N GLN A 138 16.99 13.85 -5.28
CA GLN A 138 18.43 13.58 -5.17
C GLN A 138 18.89 12.25 -5.80
N GLY A 139 17.96 11.45 -6.32
CA GLY A 139 18.27 10.17 -6.95
C GLY A 139 18.83 10.26 -8.37
N THR A 140 19.36 9.15 -8.87
CA THR A 140 19.67 8.97 -10.30
C THR A 140 18.40 9.16 -11.14
N ALA A 141 18.53 9.38 -12.46
CA ALA A 141 17.36 9.48 -13.33
C ALA A 141 16.43 8.24 -13.21
N SER A 142 17.02 7.05 -13.11
CA SER A 142 16.28 5.80 -12.92
C SER A 142 15.64 5.70 -11.54
N ALA A 143 16.38 6.02 -10.47
CA ALA A 143 15.85 6.00 -9.11
C ALA A 143 14.69 6.98 -8.93
N ARG A 144 14.79 8.19 -9.50
CA ARG A 144 13.71 9.18 -9.49
C ARG A 144 12.44 8.66 -10.14
N GLN A 145 12.55 8.06 -11.33
CA GLN A 145 11.39 7.48 -12.02
C GLN A 145 10.73 6.37 -11.20
N LYS A 146 11.52 5.46 -10.63
CA LYS A 146 11.03 4.36 -9.80
C LYS A 146 10.38 4.86 -8.50
N ALA A 147 10.94 5.89 -7.87
CA ALA A 147 10.39 6.51 -6.68
C ALA A 147 9.00 7.13 -6.94
N HIS A 148 8.82 7.84 -8.05
CA HIS A 148 7.51 8.36 -8.45
C HIS A 148 6.48 7.24 -8.67
N SER A 149 6.89 6.17 -9.37
CA SER A 149 6.02 5.01 -9.59
C SER A 149 5.63 4.32 -8.28
N LEU A 150 6.56 4.17 -7.34
CA LEU A 150 6.28 3.57 -6.04
C LEU A 150 5.35 4.48 -5.21
N LEU A 151 5.60 5.79 -5.15
CA LEU A 151 4.71 6.74 -4.48
C LEU A 151 3.27 6.65 -5.02
N HIS A 152 3.11 6.52 -6.33
CA HIS A 152 1.80 6.30 -6.95
C HIS A 152 1.14 4.98 -6.49
N LEU A 153 1.92 3.90 -6.41
CA LEU A 153 1.46 2.60 -5.90
C LEU A 153 1.24 2.56 -4.37
N LEU A 154 1.77 3.52 -3.63
CA LEU A 154 1.55 3.65 -2.19
C LEU A 154 0.37 4.57 -1.88
N ARG A 155 0.00 5.52 -2.75
CA ARG A 155 -1.18 6.38 -2.58
C ARG A 155 -2.47 5.57 -2.59
N ASP A 156 -3.36 5.78 -1.61
CA ASP A 156 -4.68 5.13 -1.61
C ASP A 156 -5.42 5.39 -2.93
N PRO A 157 -6.13 4.40 -3.50
CA PRO A 157 -7.09 4.70 -4.54
C PRO A 157 -8.09 5.72 -3.98
N PRO A 158 -8.61 6.66 -4.80
CA PRO A 158 -9.69 7.52 -4.36
C PRO A 158 -10.79 6.61 -3.82
N ARG A 159 -11.19 6.83 -2.55
CA ARG A 159 -12.32 6.11 -1.96
C ARG A 159 -13.49 6.30 -2.91
N SER A 160 -13.86 5.27 -3.66
CA SER A 160 -15.18 5.24 -4.26
C SER A 160 -16.16 5.37 -3.10
N PRO A 161 -17.15 6.28 -3.14
CA PRO A 161 -18.24 6.29 -2.18
C PRO A 161 -19.11 5.06 -2.46
N SER A 162 -18.61 3.87 -2.14
CA SER A 162 -19.36 2.62 -2.17
C SER A 162 -19.58 2.17 -0.75
N SER A 163 -20.71 2.62 -0.19
CA SER A 163 -21.69 1.73 0.44
C SER A 163 -21.13 0.52 1.21
N SER A 164 -20.62 0.75 2.43
CA SER A 164 -20.71 -0.22 3.55
C SER A 164 -20.41 0.43 4.91
N SER A 165 -21.21 1.44 5.27
CA SER A 165 -21.60 1.67 6.67
C SER A 165 -23.13 1.60 6.83
N ALA A 166 -23.78 0.75 6.03
CA ALA A 166 -25.16 0.33 6.24
C ALA A 166 -25.29 -0.67 7.41
N SER A 167 -24.53 -0.50 8.50
CA SER A 167 -24.45 -1.52 9.55
C SER A 167 -24.75 -1.06 10.98
N VAL A 168 -25.02 0.20 11.32
CA VAL A 168 -25.30 0.42 12.77
C VAL A 168 -26.44 1.35 13.15
N MET A 169 -26.70 2.51 12.55
CA MET A 169 -27.61 3.46 13.23
C MET A 169 -28.76 4.06 12.42
N SER A 170 -28.75 4.07 11.08
CA SER A 170 -29.83 4.75 10.32
C SER A 170 -31.07 3.88 10.06
N GLU A 171 -30.93 2.60 9.73
CA GLU A 171 -32.11 1.74 9.47
C GLU A 171 -32.87 1.34 10.76
N ARG A 172 -32.16 1.23 11.89
CA ARG A 172 -32.81 1.03 13.20
C ARG A 172 -33.67 2.23 13.57
N ILE A 173 -33.18 3.46 13.36
CA ILE A 173 -33.96 4.67 13.62
C ILE A 173 -35.19 4.74 12.72
N VAL A 174 -35.07 4.39 11.43
CA VAL A 174 -36.21 4.40 10.50
C VAL A 174 -37.24 3.31 10.86
N SER A 175 -36.79 2.13 11.29
CA SER A 175 -37.68 1.04 11.76
C SER A 175 -38.33 1.36 13.12
N GLU A 176 -37.63 2.03 14.04
CA GLU A 176 -38.13 2.42 15.37
C GLU A 176 -39.18 3.54 15.26
N ILE A 177 -38.95 4.52 14.37
CA ILE A 177 -39.92 5.61 14.10
C ILE A 177 -41.17 5.05 13.41
N THR A 178 -41.01 4.08 12.51
CA THR A 178 -42.15 3.48 11.79
C THR A 178 -42.98 2.56 12.69
N SER A 179 -42.40 1.95 13.73
CA SER A 179 -43.13 1.08 14.67
C SER A 179 -43.78 1.84 15.83
N HIS A 180 -43.29 3.04 16.18
CA HIS A 180 -43.85 3.86 17.26
C HIS A 180 -44.91 4.88 16.81
N VAL A 181 -45.29 4.87 15.53
CA VAL A 181 -46.44 5.63 15.01
C VAL A 181 -47.49 4.65 14.48
N GLU A 182 -47.99 3.79 15.36
CA GLU A 182 -49.37 3.32 15.24
C GLU A 182 -50.25 4.33 16.00
N THR A 183 -51.06 5.11 15.30
CA THR A 183 -52.53 5.06 15.42
C THR A 183 -53.23 6.11 14.55
N PRO A 184 -54.47 5.81 14.12
CA PRO A 184 -55.18 6.50 13.05
C PRO A 184 -55.93 7.71 13.61
N ASP A 185 -55.86 8.84 12.93
CA ASP A 185 -57.05 9.68 12.72
C ASP A 185 -56.80 10.77 11.67
N ALA A 186 -57.56 10.61 10.59
CA ALA A 186 -58.28 11.66 9.88
C ALA A 186 -57.52 12.82 9.16
N VAL A 187 -57.77 12.84 7.85
CA VAL A 187 -57.90 14.01 6.96
C VAL A 187 -56.62 14.56 6.30
N SER A 188 -56.21 13.90 5.22
CA SER A 188 -55.71 14.62 4.04
C SER A 188 -56.17 13.98 2.74
N VAL A 189 -57.49 13.84 2.59
CA VAL A 189 -58.13 13.60 1.27
C VAL A 189 -58.95 14.83 0.82
N ASN A 190 -59.18 15.84 1.66
CA ASN A 190 -60.10 16.94 1.31
C ASN A 190 -59.47 18.30 0.97
N VAL A 191 -58.15 18.47 0.95
CA VAL A 191 -57.53 19.76 0.56
C VAL A 191 -57.79 20.09 -0.92
N LYS A 192 -58.02 19.08 -1.78
CA LYS A 192 -58.37 19.29 -3.20
C LYS A 192 -59.87 19.47 -3.48
N LYS A 193 -60.76 19.31 -2.49
CA LYS A 193 -62.21 19.52 -2.67
C LYS A 193 -62.68 20.88 -2.14
N ILE A 194 -62.04 21.40 -1.08
CA ILE A 194 -62.42 22.67 -0.45
C ILE A 194 -61.97 23.89 -1.29
N VAL A 195 -60.87 23.79 -2.04
CA VAL A 195 -60.39 24.90 -2.87
C VAL A 195 -61.22 25.07 -4.16
N THR A 196 -61.85 24.00 -4.65
CA THR A 196 -62.68 24.02 -5.86
C THR A 196 -64.14 24.40 -5.60
N ASP A 197 -64.70 24.12 -4.42
CA ASP A 197 -66.08 24.52 -4.09
C ASP A 197 -66.20 26.01 -3.69
N VAL A 198 -65.15 26.62 -3.13
CA VAL A 198 -65.15 28.05 -2.73
C VAL A 198 -65.02 28.99 -3.94
N ALA A 199 -64.38 28.54 -5.03
CA ALA A 199 -64.19 29.35 -6.23
C ALA A 199 -65.46 29.47 -7.11
N LEU A 200 -66.40 28.53 -7.01
CA LEU A 200 -67.67 28.57 -7.75
C LEU A 200 -68.80 29.25 -6.97
N HIS A 201 -68.78 29.27 -5.64
CA HIS A 201 -69.82 29.95 -4.85
C HIS A 201 -69.67 31.49 -4.82
N ASN A 202 -68.48 32.03 -5.08
CA ASN A 202 -68.24 33.48 -5.13
C ASN A 202 -68.70 34.16 -6.43
N MET A 203 -69.24 33.42 -7.40
CA MET A 203 -69.84 33.97 -8.62
C MET A 203 -71.38 34.02 -8.61
N GLU A 204 -72.08 33.42 -7.62
CA GLU A 204 -73.55 33.36 -7.58
C GLU A 204 -74.21 34.15 -6.44
N GLN A 205 -73.46 34.89 -5.59
CA GLN A 205 -74.05 35.71 -4.51
C GLN A 205 -73.88 37.24 -4.67
N ASN A 206 -73.37 37.74 -5.80
CA ASN A 206 -73.36 39.19 -6.05
C ASN A 206 -74.61 39.71 -6.79
N THR A 207 -75.70 38.93 -6.82
CA THR A 207 -77.01 39.37 -7.32
C THR A 207 -78.14 38.80 -6.47
N SER A 208 -78.31 39.26 -5.23
CA SER A 208 -79.63 39.50 -4.60
C SER A 208 -79.43 39.87 -3.13
N GLY A 209 -79.56 41.14 -2.78
CA GLY A 209 -79.40 41.58 -1.40
C GLY A 209 -79.31 43.08 -1.14
N VAL A 210 -79.73 43.96 -2.06
CA VAL A 210 -80.22 45.29 -1.67
C VAL A 210 -81.57 45.48 -2.37
N VAL A 211 -82.56 45.68 -1.51
CA VAL A 211 -83.95 46.12 -1.69
C VAL A 211 -84.25 46.83 -3.01
#